data_AF-A0A6J7GFI3-F1
#
_entry.id   AF-A0A6J7GFI3-F1
#
_cell.length_a   1.000
_cell.length_b   1.000
_cell.length_c   1.000
_cell.angle_alpha   90.00
_cell.angle_beta   90.00
_cell.angle_gamma   90.00
#
_symmetry.space_group_name_H-M   'P 1'
#
loop_
_entity.id
_entity.type
_entity.pdbx_description
1 polymer ?
#
loop_
_entity_poly.entity_id
_entity_poly.type
_entity_poly.pdbx_seq_one_letter_code
_entity_poly.pdbx_strand_id
1 'polypeptide(L)'
;MSPTRTTITRSLPTAALLGAVLLAGPATGTAAAAKHTPCPTAGTTLVRTTGPNVRVWREGTTLKACTRRPGQRRYLRTLGPWSSATKVAVGGTSVAWTTRVATPDAPADRLASRDLRTGSTWLSTTRAIPAASASAPAASDTVLRLLTDGRATAWVTARGVVAAAVRTFDPEATTLYGEGLPGTVPSHVGRRFVLADVGPSQAASVASRLALSVGGDGDECGGTNDHRVDVPAVDGVPQRWFVYASESYERPNCP
;
A
#
# COMPACT_ATOMS: atom_id res chain seq x y z
N MET A 1 -35.20 -27.01 -36.63
CA MET A 1 -35.99 -28.11 -36.04
C MET A 1 -36.59 -27.60 -34.73
N SER A 2 -37.90 -27.37 -34.71
CA SER A 2 -38.77 -27.15 -33.52
C SER A 2 -38.71 -28.37 -32.57
N PRO A 3 -39.16 -28.34 -31.27
CA PRO A 3 -40.23 -27.52 -30.65
C PRO A 3 -39.79 -26.85 -29.31
N THR A 4 -40.45 -25.85 -28.70
CA THR A 4 -41.85 -25.57 -28.28
C THR A 4 -42.38 -26.42 -27.11
N ARG A 5 -42.71 -25.71 -26.00
CA ARG A 5 -43.56 -26.07 -24.82
C ARG A 5 -43.01 -27.17 -23.89
N THR A 6 -43.15 -27.06 -22.56
CA THR A 6 -44.44 -27.19 -21.86
C THR A 6 -44.35 -26.71 -20.40
N THR A 7 -45.34 -25.92 -19.99
CA THR A 7 -45.67 -25.55 -18.60
C THR A 7 -46.38 -26.72 -17.91
N ILE A 8 -45.99 -27.10 -16.68
CA ILE A 8 -46.86 -27.87 -15.78
C ILE A 8 -46.79 -27.29 -14.36
N THR A 9 -47.92 -26.71 -13.96
CA THR A 9 -48.37 -26.40 -12.61
C THR A 9 -48.70 -27.68 -11.85
N ARG A 10 -48.29 -27.79 -10.58
CA ARG A 10 -48.99 -28.62 -9.58
C ARG A 10 -48.93 -27.98 -8.20
N SER A 11 -50.11 -27.80 -7.65
CA SER A 11 -50.46 -27.24 -6.36
C SER A 11 -50.58 -28.33 -5.28
N LEU A 12 -50.15 -27.95 -4.05
CA LEU A 12 -50.67 -28.27 -2.70
C LEU A 12 -50.74 -29.76 -2.23
N PRO A 13 -50.41 -30.07 -0.95
CA PRO A 13 -51.25 -29.62 0.18
C PRO A 13 -50.53 -29.18 1.46
N THR A 14 -51.32 -28.43 2.22
CA THR A 14 -51.23 -28.01 3.61
C THR A 14 -51.12 -29.21 4.57
N ALA A 15 -50.20 -29.16 5.54
CA ALA A 15 -50.25 -29.98 6.74
C ALA A 15 -49.90 -29.11 7.95
N ALA A 16 -50.91 -28.93 8.81
CA ALA A 16 -50.81 -28.29 10.11
C ALA A 16 -50.07 -29.22 11.09
N LEU A 17 -49.18 -28.66 11.91
CA LEU A 17 -48.73 -29.28 13.14
C LEU A 17 -48.72 -28.23 14.26
N LEU A 18 -49.64 -28.46 15.20
CA LEU A 18 -49.70 -27.85 16.52
C LEU A 18 -48.48 -28.24 17.36
N GLY A 19 -48.05 -27.31 18.22
CA GLY A 19 -47.56 -27.65 19.56
C GLY A 19 -46.06 -27.50 19.80
N ALA A 20 -45.68 -26.39 20.44
CA ALA A 20 -45.03 -26.39 21.76
C ALA A 20 -44.66 -24.94 22.12
N VAL A 21 -45.40 -24.37 23.07
CA VAL A 21 -45.03 -23.13 23.76
C VAL A 21 -43.85 -23.46 24.67
N LEU A 22 -42.65 -23.03 24.28
CA LEU A 22 -41.53 -22.85 25.20
C LEU A 22 -41.39 -21.36 25.48
N LEU A 23 -41.67 -20.98 26.72
CA LEU A 23 -41.36 -19.68 27.31
C LEU A 23 -39.84 -19.46 27.28
N ALA A 24 -39.30 -19.06 26.13
CA ALA A 24 -38.00 -18.43 26.04
C ALA A 24 -38.20 -16.95 26.34
N GLY A 25 -38.03 -16.59 27.62
CA GLY A 25 -37.92 -15.18 28.00
C GLY A 25 -36.86 -14.49 27.14
N PRO A 26 -36.99 -13.19 26.85
CA PRO A 26 -35.93 -12.45 26.20
C PRO A 26 -34.75 -12.44 27.16
N ALA A 27 -33.82 -13.37 26.97
CA ALA A 27 -32.46 -13.19 27.40
C ALA A 27 -31.96 -11.99 26.61
N THR A 28 -32.18 -10.80 27.17
CA THR A 28 -31.37 -9.61 26.95
C THR A 28 -29.98 -9.94 27.46
N GLY A 29 -29.33 -10.89 26.79
CA GLY A 29 -27.89 -10.98 26.75
C GLY A 29 -27.45 -9.66 26.17
N THR A 30 -27.16 -8.72 27.06
CA THR A 30 -26.23 -7.64 26.78
C THR A 30 -25.01 -8.35 26.25
N ALA A 31 -24.89 -8.41 24.92
CA ALA A 31 -23.69 -8.84 24.26
C ALA A 31 -22.61 -7.92 24.83
N ALA A 32 -21.86 -8.41 25.81
CA ALA A 32 -20.84 -7.66 26.48
C ALA A 32 -19.98 -7.10 25.36
N ALA A 33 -20.02 -5.78 25.19
CA ALA A 33 -19.34 -5.09 24.11
C ALA A 33 -17.91 -5.61 24.08
N ALA A 34 -17.62 -6.49 23.11
CA ALA A 34 -16.43 -7.30 23.16
C ALA A 34 -15.25 -6.35 23.21
N LYS A 35 -14.59 -6.24 24.38
CA LYS A 35 -13.46 -5.32 24.59
C LYS A 35 -12.47 -5.58 23.46
N HIS A 36 -12.46 -4.67 22.49
CA HIS A 36 -11.73 -4.89 21.25
C HIS A 36 -10.25 -5.01 21.55
N THR A 37 -9.67 -6.17 21.24
CA THR A 37 -8.31 -6.50 21.65
C THR A 37 -7.30 -5.58 20.96
N PRO A 38 -6.33 -4.99 21.68
CA PRO A 38 -5.28 -4.20 21.05
C PRO A 38 -4.41 -5.06 20.13
N CYS A 39 -3.59 -4.42 19.30
CA CYS A 39 -2.53 -5.13 18.60
C CYS A 39 -1.60 -5.79 19.63
N PRO A 40 -1.12 -7.02 19.38
CA PRO A 40 -0.18 -7.68 20.28
C PRO A 40 0.99 -6.77 20.61
N THR A 41 1.57 -6.93 21.79
CA THR A 41 2.78 -6.22 22.24
C THR A 41 4.01 -7.13 22.30
N ALA A 42 3.82 -8.45 22.25
CA ALA A 42 4.90 -9.42 22.16
C ALA A 42 5.79 -9.19 20.92
N GLY A 43 7.07 -9.55 21.03
CA GLY A 43 8.09 -9.33 20.00
C GLY A 43 8.60 -7.89 19.91
N THR A 44 9.62 -7.67 19.07
CA THR A 44 10.27 -6.35 18.93
C THR A 44 9.52 -5.50 17.90
N THR A 45 8.95 -4.37 18.35
CA THR A 45 8.31 -3.40 17.45
C THR A 45 9.35 -2.77 16.52
N LEU A 46 9.08 -2.76 15.21
CA LEU A 46 9.91 -2.11 14.19
C LEU A 46 9.32 -0.76 13.78
N VAL A 47 8.00 -0.71 13.62
CA VAL A 47 7.26 0.50 13.25
C VAL A 47 5.94 0.53 14.03
N ARG A 48 5.56 1.71 14.52
CA ARG A 48 4.27 1.97 15.14
C ARG A 48 3.76 3.33 14.68
N THR A 49 2.48 3.39 14.30
CA THR A 49 1.81 4.65 13.95
C THR A 49 0.52 4.79 14.76
N THR A 50 0.19 6.04 15.12
CA THR A 50 -0.98 6.41 15.93
C THR A 50 -2.20 6.81 15.11
N GLY A 51 -2.09 6.88 13.77
CA GLY A 51 -3.20 7.05 12.82
C GLY A 51 -4.16 5.84 12.84
N PRO A 52 -4.55 5.19 11.73
CA PRO A 52 -5.05 3.82 11.89
C PRO A 52 -3.98 3.06 12.70
N ASN A 53 -4.36 2.51 13.88
CA ASN A 53 -3.39 1.98 14.84
C ASN A 53 -2.66 0.80 14.19
N VAL A 54 -1.45 1.03 13.70
CA VAL A 54 -0.65 0.02 13.01
C VAL A 54 0.60 -0.27 13.82
N ARG A 55 0.89 -1.56 13.97
CA ARG A 55 2.14 -2.06 14.54
C ARG A 55 2.74 -3.07 13.57
N VAL A 56 4.00 -2.89 13.22
CA VAL A 56 4.83 -3.91 12.57
C VAL A 56 5.91 -4.33 13.53
N TRP A 57 6.09 -5.62 13.73
CA TRP A 57 7.04 -6.18 14.68
C TRP A 57 7.66 -7.46 14.15
N ARG A 58 8.78 -7.85 14.76
CA ARG A 58 9.39 -9.16 14.54
C ARG A 58 9.18 -10.08 15.73
N GLU A 59 9.07 -11.36 15.43
CA GLU A 59 9.02 -12.45 16.39
C GLU A 59 9.95 -13.55 15.86
N GLY A 60 11.13 -13.67 16.45
CA GLY A 60 12.23 -14.45 15.87
C GLY A 60 12.60 -13.94 14.47
N THR A 61 12.51 -14.82 13.49
CA THR A 61 12.77 -14.58 12.06
C THR A 61 11.50 -14.25 11.27
N THR A 62 10.38 -13.96 11.92
CA THR A 62 9.10 -13.67 11.26
C THR A 62 8.72 -12.21 11.40
N LEU A 63 8.39 -11.57 10.28
CA LEU A 63 7.79 -10.24 10.22
C LEU A 63 6.27 -10.35 10.34
N LYS A 64 5.69 -9.63 11.31
CA LYS A 64 4.26 -9.59 11.57
C LYS A 64 3.76 -8.16 11.58
N ALA A 65 2.49 -7.96 11.22
CA ALA A 65 1.84 -6.67 11.27
C ALA A 65 0.41 -6.78 11.79
N CYS A 66 -0.06 -5.69 12.39
CA CYS A 66 -1.40 -5.55 12.91
C CYS A 66 -1.91 -4.16 12.61
N THR A 67 -3.18 -4.05 12.19
CA THR A 67 -3.89 -2.77 12.11
C THR A 67 -5.21 -2.84 12.86
N ARG A 68 -5.64 -1.71 13.43
CA ARG A 68 -6.93 -1.56 14.10
C ARG A 68 -7.43 -0.12 13.94
N ARG A 69 -8.75 0.05 13.74
CA ARG A 69 -9.43 1.33 13.97
C ARG A 69 -10.22 1.26 15.30
N PRO A 70 -10.36 2.38 16.04
CA PRO A 70 -11.25 2.44 17.21
C PRO A 70 -12.64 1.89 16.87
N GLY A 71 -13.24 1.10 17.76
CA GLY A 71 -14.54 0.45 17.54
C GLY A 71 -14.56 -0.68 16.49
N GLN A 72 -13.43 -1.03 15.87
CA GLN A 72 -13.36 -2.10 14.86
C GLN A 72 -12.49 -3.28 15.31
N ARG A 73 -12.72 -4.44 14.68
CA ARG A 73 -11.86 -5.61 14.85
C ARG A 73 -10.41 -5.31 14.43
N ARG A 74 -9.45 -5.92 15.11
CA ARG A 74 -8.04 -5.90 14.71
C ARG A 74 -7.80 -6.87 13.55
N TYR A 75 -6.83 -6.55 12.70
CA TYR A 75 -6.37 -7.41 11.61
C TYR A 75 -4.90 -7.75 11.82
N LEU A 76 -4.58 -9.03 11.98
CA LEU A 76 -3.21 -9.52 12.10
C LEU A 76 -2.76 -10.19 10.80
N ARG A 77 -1.50 -9.99 10.44
CA ARG A 77 -0.89 -10.54 9.23
C ARG A 77 0.52 -11.01 9.51
N THR A 78 0.86 -12.19 8.99
CA THR A 78 2.25 -12.61 8.80
C THR A 78 2.70 -12.10 7.43
N LEU A 79 3.78 -11.33 7.40
CA LEU A 79 4.30 -10.70 6.18
C LEU A 79 5.38 -11.56 5.50
N GLY A 80 6.09 -12.38 6.27
CA GLY A 80 7.12 -13.29 5.76
C GLY A 80 8.36 -13.30 6.66
N PRO A 81 9.51 -13.71 6.12
CA PRO A 81 10.77 -13.72 6.87
C PRO A 81 11.23 -12.29 7.19
N TRP A 82 11.91 -12.15 8.32
CA TRP A 82 12.57 -10.94 8.78
C TRP A 82 14.08 -11.17 8.90
N SER A 83 14.85 -10.16 8.53
CA SER A 83 16.29 -10.06 8.81
C SER A 83 16.63 -8.62 9.22
N SER A 84 17.84 -8.40 9.74
CA SER A 84 18.33 -7.04 10.02
C SER A 84 18.41 -6.15 8.78
N ALA A 85 18.47 -6.73 7.58
CA ALA A 85 18.45 -6.00 6.31
C ALA A 85 17.03 -5.58 5.86
N THR A 86 15.98 -6.14 6.45
CA THR A 86 14.58 -5.84 6.09
C THR A 86 14.24 -4.38 6.39
N LYS A 87 13.88 -3.63 5.36
CA LYS A 87 13.29 -2.30 5.47
C LYS A 87 11.78 -2.43 5.60
N VAL A 88 11.16 -1.56 6.37
CA VAL A 88 9.70 -1.54 6.60
C VAL A 88 9.22 -0.10 6.55
N ALA A 89 8.11 0.13 5.87
CA ALA A 89 7.38 1.40 5.87
C ALA A 89 5.88 1.14 6.08
N VAL A 90 5.20 2.09 6.71
CA VAL A 90 3.75 2.02 6.98
C VAL A 90 3.12 3.33 6.54
N GLY A 91 1.99 3.23 5.83
CA GLY A 91 1.21 4.36 5.34
C GLY A 91 -0.26 4.00 5.29
N GLY A 92 -1.11 4.79 5.95
CA GLY A 92 -2.52 4.42 6.14
C GLY A 92 -2.67 3.02 6.74
N THR A 93 -3.44 2.15 6.09
CA THR A 93 -3.57 0.73 6.48
C THR A 93 -2.62 -0.20 5.71
N SER A 94 -1.67 0.33 4.97
CA SER A 94 -0.73 -0.44 4.16
C SER A 94 0.64 -0.56 4.85
N VAL A 95 1.30 -1.69 4.60
CA VAL A 95 2.70 -1.92 4.97
C VAL A 95 3.47 -2.28 3.72
N ALA A 96 4.65 -1.69 3.56
CA ALA A 96 5.64 -2.06 2.56
C ALA A 96 6.87 -2.63 3.28
N TRP A 97 7.49 -3.67 2.73
CA TRP A 97 8.72 -4.23 3.28
C TRP A 97 9.63 -4.83 2.22
N THR A 98 10.90 -5.00 2.58
CA THR A 98 11.88 -5.71 1.76
C THR A 98 12.17 -7.11 2.26
N THR A 99 12.43 -8.02 1.33
CA THR A 99 12.95 -9.36 1.61
C THR A 99 14.28 -9.52 0.88
N ARG A 100 15.36 -9.73 1.65
CA ARG A 100 16.67 -10.05 1.10
C ARG A 100 16.62 -11.43 0.45
N VAL A 101 17.11 -11.51 -0.78
CA VAL A 101 17.28 -12.76 -1.53
C VAL A 101 18.73 -12.87 -1.97
N ALA A 102 19.28 -14.08 -1.84
CA ALA A 102 20.56 -14.40 -2.45
C ALA A 102 20.38 -14.46 -3.97
N THR A 103 21.28 -13.81 -4.70
CA THR A 103 21.42 -13.99 -6.15
C THR A 103 22.87 -14.41 -6.43
N PRO A 104 23.15 -15.05 -7.58
CA PRO A 104 24.50 -15.52 -7.91
C PRO A 104 25.57 -14.42 -7.80
N ASP A 105 25.20 -13.18 -8.14
CA ASP A 105 26.16 -12.09 -8.33
C ASP A 105 26.24 -11.14 -7.12
N ALA A 106 25.15 -10.98 -6.37
CA ALA A 106 25.06 -10.04 -5.26
C ALA A 106 23.84 -10.27 -4.36
N PRO A 107 23.82 -9.77 -3.12
CA PRO A 107 22.58 -9.63 -2.37
C PRO A 107 21.59 -8.72 -3.12
N ALA A 108 20.33 -9.13 -3.20
CA ALA A 108 19.27 -8.32 -3.78
C ALA A 108 18.04 -8.26 -2.87
N ASP A 109 17.25 -7.20 -2.98
CA ASP A 109 15.99 -7.05 -2.28
C ASP A 109 14.80 -7.25 -3.23
N ARG A 110 13.77 -7.91 -2.70
CA ARG A 110 12.41 -7.90 -3.25
C ARG A 110 11.56 -6.98 -2.41
N LEU A 111 10.57 -6.33 -3.03
CA LEU A 111 9.65 -5.44 -2.36
C LEU A 111 8.25 -6.03 -2.40
N ALA A 112 7.51 -5.87 -1.31
CA ALA A 112 6.10 -6.16 -1.27
C ALA A 112 5.35 -5.07 -0.51
N SER A 113 4.13 -4.79 -0.94
CA SER A 113 3.19 -3.91 -0.23
C SER A 113 1.83 -4.58 -0.09
N ARG A 114 1.28 -4.51 1.12
CA ARG A 114 0.04 -5.18 1.49
C ARG A 114 -0.87 -4.25 2.27
N ASP A 115 -2.15 -4.29 1.93
CA ASP A 115 -3.21 -3.68 2.73
C ASP A 115 -3.51 -4.59 3.93
N LEU A 116 -3.31 -4.10 5.15
CA LEU A 116 -3.46 -4.91 6.36
C LEU A 116 -4.92 -5.27 6.66
N ARG A 117 -5.86 -4.40 6.26
CA ARG A 117 -7.29 -4.61 6.48
C ARG A 117 -7.79 -5.75 5.60
N THR A 118 -7.53 -5.66 4.30
CA THR A 118 -8.02 -6.67 3.33
C THR A 118 -7.09 -7.89 3.24
N GLY A 119 -5.81 -7.74 3.61
CA GLY A 119 -4.77 -8.75 3.39
C GLY A 119 -4.25 -8.80 1.95
N SER A 120 -4.79 -7.98 1.05
CA SER A 120 -4.41 -7.99 -0.37
C SER A 120 -3.01 -7.42 -0.58
N THR A 121 -2.19 -8.18 -1.30
CA THR A 121 -0.85 -7.75 -1.73
C THR A 121 -1.00 -7.06 -3.09
N TRP A 122 -0.70 -5.77 -3.16
CA TRP A 122 -0.89 -4.97 -4.37
C TRP A 122 0.43 -4.66 -5.09
N LEU A 123 1.55 -4.74 -4.36
CA LEU A 123 2.90 -4.72 -4.92
C LEU A 123 3.62 -6.01 -4.52
N SER A 124 4.22 -6.65 -5.51
CA SER A 124 5.22 -7.70 -5.34
C SER A 124 6.25 -7.54 -6.45
N THR A 125 7.53 -7.53 -6.11
CA THR A 125 8.62 -7.44 -7.09
C THR A 125 9.55 -8.65 -6.98
N THR A 126 10.10 -9.06 -8.12
CA THR A 126 11.15 -10.09 -8.18
C THR A 126 12.54 -9.48 -7.98
N ARG A 127 12.67 -8.18 -8.24
CA ARG A 127 13.91 -7.38 -8.22
C ARG A 127 13.60 -5.96 -7.70
N ALA A 128 14.61 -5.29 -7.14
CA ALA A 128 14.45 -3.96 -6.59
C ALA A 128 14.35 -2.87 -7.66
N ILE A 129 15.08 -2.99 -8.76
CA ILE A 129 15.00 -2.01 -9.85
C ILE A 129 13.93 -2.46 -10.84
N PRO A 130 12.88 -1.64 -11.10
CA PRO A 130 11.88 -1.95 -12.11
C PRO A 130 12.51 -2.16 -13.49
N ALA A 131 11.83 -2.92 -14.34
CA ALA A 131 12.19 -2.97 -15.76
C ALA A 131 11.97 -1.59 -16.38
N ALA A 132 12.92 -1.10 -17.16
CA ALA A 132 12.80 0.16 -17.88
C ALA A 132 11.97 -0.01 -19.18
N SER A 133 11.95 -1.22 -19.73
CA SER A 133 11.15 -1.59 -20.91
C SER A 133 10.99 -3.11 -20.97
N ALA A 134 10.27 -3.61 -21.97
CA ALA A 134 10.22 -5.05 -22.25
C ALA A 134 11.60 -5.64 -22.62
N SER A 135 12.50 -4.83 -23.20
CA SER A 135 13.85 -5.23 -23.62
C SER A 135 14.94 -4.97 -22.56
N ALA A 136 14.66 -4.12 -21.58
CA ALA A 136 15.54 -3.81 -20.45
C ALA A 136 14.95 -4.37 -19.15
N PRO A 137 15.27 -5.62 -18.78
CA PRO A 137 14.62 -6.31 -17.67
C PRO A 137 14.93 -5.69 -16.32
N ALA A 138 14.08 -6.00 -15.34
CA ALA A 138 14.26 -5.60 -13.95
C ALA A 138 15.60 -6.12 -13.38
N ALA A 139 16.30 -5.29 -12.61
CA ALA A 139 17.66 -5.57 -12.17
C ALA A 139 17.78 -5.74 -10.65
N SER A 140 18.68 -6.63 -10.22
CA SER A 140 19.00 -6.84 -8.81
C SER A 140 19.67 -5.60 -8.20
N ASP A 141 19.29 -5.28 -6.97
CA ASP A 141 19.97 -4.31 -6.10
C ASP A 141 19.43 -4.43 -4.67
N THR A 142 20.05 -3.76 -3.72
CA THR A 142 19.58 -3.60 -2.34
C THR A 142 18.88 -2.25 -2.15
N VAL A 143 17.94 -2.19 -1.22
CA VAL A 143 17.14 -0.98 -0.93
C VAL A 143 17.72 -0.24 0.27
N LEU A 144 18.04 1.04 0.07
CA LEU A 144 18.50 1.95 1.12
C LEU A 144 17.33 2.57 1.89
N ARG A 145 16.31 3.04 1.16
CA ARG A 145 15.11 3.70 1.72
C ARG A 145 13.85 3.12 1.11
N LEU A 146 12.82 2.97 1.95
CA LEU A 146 11.48 2.54 1.57
C LEU A 146 10.46 3.46 2.23
N LEU A 147 9.46 3.89 1.48
CA LEU A 147 8.36 4.73 1.92
C LEU A 147 7.04 4.19 1.35
N THR A 148 5.94 4.40 2.07
CA THR A 148 4.59 4.19 1.55
C THR A 148 3.60 5.06 2.31
N ASP A 149 2.59 5.59 1.62
CA ASP A 149 1.41 6.24 2.19
C ASP A 149 0.15 5.34 2.06
N GLY A 150 0.29 4.18 1.41
CA GLY A 150 -0.76 3.22 1.11
C GLY A 150 -1.42 3.36 -0.26
N ARG A 151 -1.16 4.47 -0.98
CA ARG A 151 -1.49 4.69 -2.39
C ARG A 151 -0.29 4.40 -3.28
N ALA A 152 0.91 4.77 -2.83
CA ALA A 152 2.16 4.49 -3.49
C ALA A 152 3.19 3.85 -2.54
N THR A 153 4.20 3.22 -3.13
CA THR A 153 5.41 2.76 -2.44
C THR A 153 6.60 3.28 -3.23
N ALA A 154 7.45 4.08 -2.59
CA ALA A 154 8.65 4.65 -3.20
C ALA A 154 9.90 4.11 -2.51
N TRP A 155 10.98 3.94 -3.26
CA TRP A 155 12.23 3.44 -2.71
C TRP A 155 13.45 3.94 -3.47
N VAL A 156 14.60 3.89 -2.80
CA VAL A 156 15.92 4.21 -3.35
C VAL A 156 16.82 3.00 -3.19
N THR A 157 17.49 2.60 -4.27
CA THR A 157 18.42 1.47 -4.25
C THR A 157 19.86 1.89 -3.98
N ALA A 158 20.75 0.94 -3.67
CA ALA A 158 22.16 1.24 -3.40
C ALA A 158 22.91 1.78 -4.63
N ARG A 159 22.46 1.46 -5.84
CA ARG A 159 22.98 2.07 -7.08
C ARG A 159 22.43 3.48 -7.37
N GLY A 160 21.52 4.01 -6.56
CA GLY A 160 20.96 5.34 -6.77
C GLY A 160 19.75 5.38 -7.70
N VAL A 161 19.11 4.24 -7.97
CA VAL A 161 17.83 4.24 -8.69
C VAL A 161 16.72 4.63 -7.73
N VAL A 162 15.99 5.68 -8.09
CA VAL A 162 14.78 6.13 -7.40
C VAL A 162 13.57 5.59 -8.15
N ALA A 163 12.75 4.80 -7.49
CA ALA A 163 11.60 4.16 -8.09
C ALA A 163 10.34 4.30 -7.24
N ALA A 164 9.20 4.20 -7.90
CA ALA A 164 7.89 4.20 -7.25
C ALA A 164 6.97 3.17 -7.90
N ALA A 165 6.03 2.67 -7.11
CA ALA A 165 4.92 1.89 -7.59
C ALA A 165 3.62 2.43 -7.02
N VAL A 166 2.61 2.58 -7.88
CA VAL A 166 1.31 3.14 -7.52
C VAL A 166 0.27 2.02 -7.45
N ARG A 167 -0.64 2.09 -6.48
CA ARG A 167 -1.67 1.07 -6.27
C ARG A 167 -2.72 1.13 -7.37
N THR A 168 -3.12 2.33 -7.77
CA THR A 168 -3.99 2.60 -8.91
C THR A 168 -3.25 3.55 -9.83
N PHE A 169 -3.21 3.26 -11.13
CA PHE A 169 -2.56 4.13 -12.11
C PHE A 169 -3.63 4.82 -12.92
N ASP A 170 -3.61 6.14 -12.85
CA ASP A 170 -4.39 7.04 -13.67
C ASP A 170 -3.41 7.85 -14.53
N PRO A 171 -3.33 7.60 -15.84
CA PRO A 171 -2.40 8.31 -16.72
C PRO A 171 -2.59 9.82 -16.72
N GLU A 172 -3.82 10.32 -16.53
CA GLU A 172 -4.12 11.75 -16.58
C GLU A 172 -3.67 12.47 -15.30
N ALA A 173 -3.76 11.79 -14.16
CA ALA A 173 -3.30 12.30 -12.87
C ALA A 173 -1.83 11.97 -12.54
N THR A 174 -1.17 11.12 -13.33
CA THR A 174 0.21 10.69 -13.06
C THR A 174 1.20 11.48 -13.89
N THR A 175 1.79 12.51 -13.27
CA THR A 175 2.75 13.41 -13.93
C THR A 175 4.02 13.53 -13.12
N LEU A 176 5.18 13.41 -13.79
CA LEU A 176 6.46 13.81 -13.21
C LEU A 176 6.67 15.29 -13.49
N TYR A 177 7.15 16.05 -12.51
CA TYR A 177 7.51 17.44 -12.68
C TYR A 177 8.99 17.63 -12.35
N GLY A 178 9.65 18.51 -13.11
CA GLY A 178 10.98 19.02 -12.81
C GLY A 178 10.95 20.55 -12.87
N GLU A 179 11.57 21.22 -11.90
CA GLU A 179 11.66 22.70 -11.83
C GLU A 179 10.31 23.44 -12.10
N GLY A 180 9.18 22.85 -11.71
CA GLY A 180 7.86 23.46 -11.90
C GLY A 180 7.14 23.14 -13.22
N LEU A 181 7.80 22.44 -14.15
CA LEU A 181 7.21 22.06 -15.44
C LEU A 181 6.95 20.55 -15.50
N PRO A 182 5.88 20.11 -16.22
CA PRO A 182 5.69 18.70 -16.53
C PRO A 182 6.93 18.15 -17.26
N GLY A 183 7.52 17.12 -16.68
CA GLY A 183 8.62 16.34 -17.25
C GLY A 183 8.16 14.95 -17.65
N THR A 184 8.98 14.28 -18.46
CA THR A 184 8.73 12.88 -18.84
C THR A 184 9.27 11.94 -17.75
N VAL A 185 8.46 10.98 -17.31
CA VAL A 185 8.95 9.87 -16.49
C VAL A 185 10.04 9.13 -17.28
N PRO A 186 11.26 8.94 -16.75
CA PRO A 186 12.34 8.24 -17.45
C PRO A 186 11.94 6.89 -18.03
N SER A 187 11.21 6.07 -17.26
CA SER A 187 10.60 4.84 -17.74
C SER A 187 9.53 4.32 -16.79
N HIS A 188 8.57 3.55 -17.32
CA HIS A 188 7.62 2.81 -16.51
C HIS A 188 7.13 1.54 -17.21
N VAL A 189 6.73 0.53 -16.43
CA VAL A 189 6.04 -0.66 -16.90
C VAL A 189 4.81 -0.90 -16.02
N GLY A 190 3.64 -0.66 -16.61
CA GLY A 190 2.37 -0.66 -15.88
C GLY A 190 2.41 0.37 -14.76
N ARG A 191 2.25 -0.08 -13.51
CA ARG A 191 2.17 0.76 -12.31
C ARG A 191 3.51 0.98 -11.60
N ARG A 192 4.65 0.70 -12.24
CA ARG A 192 5.99 0.82 -11.66
C ARG A 192 6.82 1.79 -12.49
N PHE A 193 7.44 2.76 -11.83
CA PHE A 193 8.09 3.91 -12.42
C PHE A 193 9.54 4.00 -11.93
N VAL A 194 10.44 4.35 -12.83
CA VAL A 194 11.78 4.85 -12.50
C VAL A 194 11.73 6.36 -12.60
N LEU A 195 11.97 7.04 -11.48
CA LEU A 195 11.82 8.50 -11.35
C LEU A 195 13.14 9.24 -11.60
N ALA A 196 14.25 8.61 -11.19
CA ALA A 196 15.61 9.11 -11.40
C ALA A 196 16.62 7.97 -11.29
N ASP A 197 17.77 8.16 -11.93
CA ASP A 197 18.99 7.42 -11.67
C ASP A 197 20.07 8.45 -11.32
N VAL A 198 20.49 8.47 -10.05
CA VAL A 198 21.47 9.44 -9.54
C VAL A 198 22.86 8.84 -9.37
N GLY A 199 23.02 7.55 -9.65
CA GLY A 199 24.24 6.81 -9.40
C GLY A 199 24.54 6.53 -7.91
N PRO A 200 25.47 5.59 -7.64
CA PRO A 200 25.73 5.10 -6.28
C PRO A 200 26.33 6.15 -5.35
N SER A 201 27.07 7.13 -5.88
CA SER A 201 27.69 8.21 -5.08
C SER A 201 26.65 9.12 -4.42
N GLN A 202 25.48 9.28 -5.04
CA GLN A 202 24.40 10.13 -4.55
C GLN A 202 23.28 9.35 -3.84
N ALA A 203 23.31 8.01 -3.91
CA ALA A 203 22.23 7.15 -3.43
C ALA A 203 21.86 7.40 -1.96
N ALA A 204 22.86 7.53 -1.07
CA ALA A 204 22.63 7.79 0.35
C ALA A 204 22.03 9.18 0.61
N SER A 205 22.47 10.20 -0.13
CA SER A 205 21.98 11.58 -0.04
C SER A 205 20.52 11.71 -0.50
N VAL A 206 20.15 10.97 -1.54
CA VAL A 206 18.75 10.89 -1.98
C VAL A 206 17.92 10.07 -1.00
N ALA A 207 18.42 8.91 -0.55
CA ALA A 207 17.72 8.03 0.38
C ALA A 207 17.35 8.71 1.71
N SER A 208 18.17 9.63 2.21
CA SER A 208 17.91 10.35 3.46
C SER A 208 16.85 11.45 3.33
N ARG A 209 16.67 12.00 2.12
CA ARG A 209 15.78 13.14 1.84
C ARG A 209 14.55 12.79 1.02
N LEU A 210 14.46 11.58 0.46
CA LEU A 210 13.26 11.08 -0.22
C LEU A 210 12.05 11.21 0.72
N ALA A 211 10.97 11.78 0.19
CA ALA A 211 9.73 12.00 0.95
C ALA A 211 8.49 11.64 0.13
N LEU A 212 7.41 11.39 0.87
CA LEU A 212 6.04 11.42 0.33
C LEU A 212 5.37 12.66 0.93
N SER A 213 4.71 13.45 0.10
CA SER A 213 3.99 14.64 0.56
C SER A 213 2.65 14.79 -0.15
N VAL A 214 1.85 15.72 0.35
CA VAL A 214 0.61 16.18 -0.29
C VAL A 214 0.86 17.64 -0.67
N GLY A 215 0.69 17.96 -1.95
CA GLY A 215 0.70 19.32 -2.49
C GLY A 215 -0.62 19.60 -3.21
N GLY A 216 -0.56 20.45 -4.23
CA GLY A 216 -1.69 20.86 -5.07
C GLY A 216 -2.14 22.30 -4.77
N ASP A 217 -3.08 22.78 -5.57
CA ASP A 217 -3.48 24.19 -5.62
C ASP A 217 -4.76 24.46 -4.82
N GLY A 218 -4.98 23.68 -3.77
CA GLY A 218 -6.14 23.81 -2.89
C GLY A 218 -6.15 25.13 -2.11
N ASP A 219 -7.30 25.80 -2.09
CA ASP A 219 -7.59 26.92 -1.20
C ASP A 219 -8.56 26.52 -0.08
N GLU A 220 -9.06 27.50 0.66
CA GLU A 220 -10.00 27.28 1.75
C GLU A 220 -11.38 26.76 1.28
N CYS A 221 -11.66 26.82 -0.03
CA CYS A 221 -12.93 26.50 -0.64
C CYS A 221 -12.92 25.24 -1.49
N GLY A 222 -11.78 24.87 -2.03
CA GLY A 222 -11.66 23.65 -2.80
C GLY A 222 -10.32 23.59 -3.52
N GLY A 223 -10.27 22.73 -4.52
CA GLY A 223 -9.09 22.53 -5.34
C GLY A 223 -8.62 21.10 -5.26
N THR A 224 -7.31 20.90 -5.47
CA THR A 224 -6.76 19.56 -5.69
C THR A 224 -5.72 19.25 -4.63
N ASN A 225 -5.79 18.03 -4.07
CA ASN A 225 -4.72 17.45 -3.28
C ASN A 225 -3.90 16.50 -4.15
N ASP A 226 -2.65 16.87 -4.41
CA ASP A 226 -1.71 16.07 -5.19
C ASP A 226 -0.82 15.24 -4.26
N HIS A 227 -1.01 13.93 -4.28
CA HIS A 227 -0.12 13.01 -3.61
C HIS A 227 1.13 12.79 -4.46
N ARG A 228 2.31 13.07 -3.88
CA ARG A 228 3.57 13.08 -4.62
C ARG A 228 4.73 12.40 -3.92
N VAL A 229 5.65 11.87 -4.73
CA VAL A 229 6.99 11.44 -4.31
C VAL A 229 7.95 12.58 -4.59
N ASP A 230 8.59 13.11 -3.55
CA ASP A 230 9.58 14.18 -3.69
C ASP A 230 10.98 13.57 -3.81
N VAL A 231 11.60 13.78 -4.99
CA VAL A 231 12.98 13.39 -5.28
C VAL A 231 13.87 14.62 -5.11
N PRO A 232 14.74 14.65 -4.08
CA PRO A 232 15.58 15.81 -3.78
C PRO A 232 16.61 16.05 -4.89
N ALA A 233 17.01 17.32 -5.05
CA ALA A 233 18.14 17.66 -5.90
C ALA A 233 19.47 17.08 -5.36
N VAL A 234 20.33 16.66 -6.29
CA VAL A 234 21.72 16.23 -6.09
C VAL A 234 22.58 16.70 -7.26
N ASP A 235 23.90 16.52 -7.18
CA ASP A 235 24.83 17.01 -8.20
C ASP A 235 24.42 16.57 -9.62
N GLY A 236 24.10 17.54 -10.46
CA GLY A 236 23.67 17.30 -11.85
C GLY A 236 22.25 16.77 -12.02
N VAL A 237 21.48 16.55 -10.96
CA VAL A 237 20.08 16.09 -11.01
C VAL A 237 19.18 17.07 -10.27
N PRO A 238 18.31 17.83 -10.97
CA PRO A 238 17.42 18.79 -10.35
C PRO A 238 16.37 18.09 -9.49
N GLN A 239 15.75 18.86 -8.58
CA GLN A 239 14.62 18.38 -7.80
C GLN A 239 13.46 17.97 -8.72
N ARG A 240 12.78 16.87 -8.37
CA ARG A 240 11.59 16.39 -9.08
C ARG A 240 10.50 16.03 -8.09
N TRP A 241 9.26 16.14 -8.52
CA TRP A 241 8.13 15.55 -7.80
C TRP A 241 7.28 14.72 -8.75
N PHE A 242 6.95 13.50 -8.32
CA PHE A 242 6.12 12.57 -9.09
C PHE A 242 4.73 12.52 -8.46
N VAL A 243 3.75 13.16 -9.11
CA VAL A 243 2.35 13.09 -8.71
C VAL A 243 1.77 11.75 -9.15
N TYR A 244 1.13 11.03 -8.23
CA TYR A 244 0.57 9.69 -8.48
C TYR A 244 -0.90 9.54 -8.14
N ALA A 245 -1.50 10.57 -7.52
CA ALA A 245 -2.93 10.68 -7.32
C ALA A 245 -3.27 12.14 -7.09
N SER A 246 -4.33 12.61 -7.73
CA SER A 246 -4.89 13.95 -7.55
C SER A 246 -6.35 13.80 -7.13
N GLU A 247 -6.73 14.40 -6.01
CA GLU A 247 -8.09 14.34 -5.50
C GLU A 247 -8.67 15.75 -5.40
N SER A 248 -9.71 16.01 -6.20
CA SER A 248 -10.50 17.23 -6.05
C SER A 248 -11.28 17.19 -4.74
N TYR A 249 -11.32 18.32 -4.04
CA TYR A 249 -12.20 18.52 -2.91
C TYR A 249 -12.90 19.86 -3.03
N GLU A 250 -14.06 19.93 -2.40
CA GLU A 250 -14.85 21.15 -2.26
C GLU A 250 -15.34 21.19 -0.82
N ARG A 251 -15.26 22.37 -0.18
CA ARG A 251 -15.80 22.55 1.15
C ARG A 251 -17.25 23.01 1.04
N PRO A 252 -18.19 22.35 1.74
CA PRO A 252 -19.56 22.85 1.84
C PRO A 252 -19.55 24.26 2.46
N ASN A 253 -20.30 25.18 1.84
CA ASN A 253 -20.48 26.58 2.26
C ASN A 253 -19.33 27.55 1.93
N CYS A 254 -18.67 27.38 0.79
CA CYS A 254 -17.93 28.49 0.21
C CYS A 254 -18.85 29.45 -0.57
N PRO A 255 -18.61 30.77 -0.46
CA PRO A 255 -19.50 31.80 -0.98
C PRO A 255 -19.55 31.85 -2.52
#